data_AF-A0A7C6MIX4-F1
#
_entry.id   AF-A0A7C6MIX4-F1
#
_cell.length_a   1.000
_cell.length_b   1.000
_cell.length_c   1.000
_cell.angle_alpha   90.00
_cell.angle_beta   90.00
_cell.angle_gamma   90.00
#
_symmetry.space_group_name_H-M   'P 1'
#
loop_
_entity.id
_entity.type
_entity.pdbx_description
1 polymer ?
#
loop_
_entity_poly.entity_id
_entity_poly.type
_entity_poly.pdbx_seq_one_letter_code
_entity_poly.pdbx_strand_id
1 'polypeptide(L)'
;MPLTPADVHNVAFSKPPIGKRGYNEDEVDQFLDLVEDALGELQDENADLRVKVEQLEQELEDARSGEAPAVAPVATDSAAEVDEDRIRESIEAEVRADYERRLDE
;
A
#
# COMPACT_ATOMS: atom_id res chain seq x y z
N MET A 1 1.38 -1.23 -26.31
CA MET A 1 0.27 -0.28 -26.45
C MET A 1 -0.83 -0.80 -25.55
N PRO A 2 -1.10 -0.16 -24.39
CA PRO A 2 -2.26 -0.53 -23.58
C PRO A 2 -3.53 -0.22 -24.37
N LEU A 3 -4.57 -1.04 -24.21
CA LEU A 3 -5.89 -0.79 -24.76
C LEU A 3 -6.42 0.53 -24.16
N THR A 4 -6.95 1.43 -24.97
CA THR A 4 -7.62 2.65 -24.48
C THR A 4 -9.14 2.49 -24.50
N PRO A 5 -9.89 3.27 -23.69
CA PRO A 5 -11.35 3.31 -23.77
C PRO A 5 -11.83 3.62 -25.19
N ALA A 6 -11.16 4.54 -25.87
CA ALA A 6 -11.43 4.85 -27.27
C ALA A 6 -11.18 3.66 -28.22
N ASP A 7 -10.21 2.80 -27.94
CA ASP A 7 -10.01 1.58 -28.74
C ASP A 7 -11.14 0.57 -28.55
N VAL A 8 -11.72 0.50 -27.34
CA VAL A 8 -12.90 -0.33 -27.04
C VAL A 8 -14.10 0.21 -27.79
N HIS A 9 -14.34 1.52 -27.74
CA HIS A 9 -15.46 2.17 -28.43
C HIS A 9 -15.41 1.99 -29.96
N ASN A 10 -14.21 2.05 -30.54
CA ASN A 10 -14.03 2.00 -32.00
C ASN A 10 -13.88 0.56 -32.55
N VAL A 11 -13.97 -0.47 -31.70
CA VAL A 11 -13.78 -1.85 -32.16
C VAL A 11 -14.96 -2.29 -33.05
N ALA A 12 -14.63 -2.94 -34.17
CA ALA A 12 -15.64 -3.50 -35.07
C ALA A 12 -15.46 -5.01 -35.17
N PHE A 13 -16.47 -5.77 -34.73
CA PHE A 13 -16.49 -7.23 -34.87
C PHE A 13 -17.03 -7.64 -36.25
N SER A 14 -16.44 -8.68 -36.83
CA SER A 14 -16.92 -9.25 -38.10
C SER A 14 -18.16 -10.10 -37.88
N LYS A 15 -19.11 -10.06 -38.82
CA LYS A 15 -20.29 -10.92 -38.77
C LYS A 15 -19.89 -12.40 -38.77
N PRO A 16 -20.58 -13.25 -37.98
CA PRO A 16 -20.29 -14.68 -37.94
C PRO A 16 -20.44 -15.31 -39.34
N PRO A 17 -19.62 -16.33 -39.67
CA PRO A 17 -19.75 -17.05 -40.93
C PRO A 17 -21.16 -17.62 -41.11
N ILE A 18 -21.63 -17.66 -42.36
CA ILE A 18 -22.97 -18.16 -42.70
C ILE A 18 -23.23 -19.54 -42.07
N GLY A 19 -24.33 -19.66 -41.32
CA GLY A 19 -24.74 -20.88 -40.63
C GLY A 19 -24.11 -21.09 -39.25
N LYS A 20 -23.30 -20.15 -38.74
CA LYS A 20 -22.82 -20.13 -37.35
C LYS A 20 -23.58 -19.07 -36.55
N ARG A 21 -23.81 -19.38 -35.27
CA ARG A 21 -24.38 -18.42 -34.31
C ARG A 21 -23.26 -17.52 -33.80
N GLY A 22 -23.49 -16.22 -33.78
CA GLY A 22 -22.64 -15.24 -33.11
C GLY A 22 -23.22 -14.83 -31.76
N TYR A 23 -22.52 -13.92 -31.08
CA TYR A 23 -23.09 -13.21 -29.94
C TYR A 23 -24.20 -12.26 -30.38
N ASN A 24 -25.06 -11.88 -29.44
CA ASN A 24 -26.05 -10.83 -29.67
C ASN A 24 -25.33 -9.48 -29.72
N GLU A 25 -25.51 -8.73 -30.79
CA GLU A 25 -24.88 -7.41 -30.99
C GLU A 25 -25.23 -6.48 -29.82
N ASP A 26 -26.50 -6.44 -29.40
CA ASP A 26 -26.96 -5.58 -28.29
C ASP A 26 -26.30 -5.95 -26.93
N GLU A 27 -26.08 -7.24 -26.67
CA GLU A 27 -25.43 -7.69 -25.42
C GLU A 27 -23.92 -7.42 -25.44
N VAL A 28 -23.31 -7.53 -26.62
CA VAL A 28 -21.90 -7.20 -26.82
C VAL A 28 -21.70 -5.70 -26.62
N ASP A 29 -22.53 -4.87 -27.25
CA ASP A 29 -22.44 -3.41 -27.14
C ASP A 29 -22.60 -2.96 -25.69
N GLN A 30 -23.61 -3.45 -24.97
CA GLN A 30 -23.80 -3.15 -23.55
C GLN A 30 -22.61 -3.60 -22.68
N PHE A 31 -21.99 -4.74 -23.01
CA PHE A 31 -20.80 -5.19 -22.29
C PHE A 31 -19.58 -4.30 -22.60
N LEU A 32 -19.43 -3.84 -23.84
CA LEU A 32 -18.35 -2.93 -24.23
C LEU A 32 -18.47 -1.57 -23.55
N ASP A 33 -19.69 -1.05 -23.37
CA ASP A 33 -19.93 0.18 -22.61
C ASP A 33 -19.38 0.04 -21.17
N LEU A 34 -19.70 -1.06 -20.49
CA LEU A 34 -19.22 -1.33 -19.13
C LEU A 34 -17.69 -1.48 -19.07
N VAL A 35 -17.10 -2.09 -20.10
CA VAL A 35 -15.64 -2.24 -20.21
C VAL A 35 -14.97 -0.90 -20.49
N GLU A 36 -15.57 -0.06 -21.34
CA GLU A 36 -15.09 1.29 -21.65
C GLU A 36 -15.05 2.15 -20.39
N ASP A 37 -16.15 2.20 -19.63
CA ASP A 37 -16.27 2.93 -18.38
C ASP A 37 -15.23 2.44 -17.35
N ALA A 38 -15.17 1.13 -17.10
CA ALA A 38 -14.24 0.56 -16.13
C ALA A 38 -12.78 0.77 -16.52
N LEU A 39 -12.45 0.73 -17.82
CA LEU A 39 -11.11 1.00 -18.31
C LEU A 39 -10.73 2.47 -18.14
N GLY A 40 -11.69 3.39 -18.34
CA GLY A 40 -11.52 4.81 -18.06
C GLY A 40 -11.22 5.07 -16.59
N GLU A 41 -12.06 4.54 -15.69
CA GLU A 41 -11.88 4.64 -14.23
C GLU A 41 -10.51 4.11 -13.79
N LEU A 42 -10.10 2.94 -14.29
CA LEU A 42 -8.80 2.34 -13.97
C LEU A 42 -7.62 3.18 -14.48
N GLN A 43 -7.78 3.85 -15.61
CA GLN A 43 -6.73 4.71 -16.17
C GLN A 43 -6.58 6.00 -15.38
N ASP A 44 -7.70 6.62 -14.99
CA ASP A 44 -7.73 7.80 -14.14
C ASP A 44 -7.14 7.50 -12.76
N GLU A 45 -7.57 6.40 -12.12
CA GLU A 45 -7.01 5.97 -10.83
C GLU A 45 -5.50 5.70 -10.93
N ASN A 46 -5.04 5.06 -12.00
CA ASN A 46 -3.60 4.86 -12.21
C ASN A 46 -2.84 6.17 -12.39
N ALA A 47 -3.42 7.16 -13.07
CA ALA A 47 -2.80 8.46 -13.24
C ALA A 47 -2.66 9.17 -11.88
N ASP A 48 -3.73 9.17 -11.09
CA ASP A 48 -3.74 9.74 -9.74
C ASP A 48 -2.75 9.04 -8.81
N LEU A 49 -2.70 7.71 -8.85
CA LEU A 49 -1.77 6.91 -8.05
C LEU A 49 -0.31 7.21 -8.41
N ARG A 50 0.00 7.41 -9.70
CA ARG A 50 1.36 7.77 -10.13
C ARG A 50 1.77 9.14 -9.63
N VAL A 51 0.88 10.12 -9.67
CA VAL A 51 1.12 11.45 -9.10
C VAL A 51 1.36 11.35 -7.59
N LYS A 52 0.55 10.54 -6.88
CA LYS A 52 0.72 10.32 -5.45
C LYS A 52 2.05 9.64 -5.11
N VAL A 53 2.47 8.66 -5.91
CA VAL A 53 3.79 8.00 -5.75
C VAL A 53 4.90 9.02 -5.90
N GLU A 54 4.87 9.85 -6.94
CA GLU A 54 5.87 10.89 -7.16
C GLU A 54 5.94 11.90 -6.00
N GLN A 55 4.78 12.35 -5.48
CA GLN A 55 4.71 13.23 -4.32
C GLN A 55 5.33 12.59 -3.06
N LEU A 56 4.99 11.33 -2.78
CA LEU A 56 5.53 10.61 -1.62
C LEU A 56 7.03 10.36 -1.76
N GLU A 57 7.51 10.07 -2.96
CA GLU A 57 8.94 9.93 -3.24
C GLU A 57 9.70 11.25 -2.96
N GLN A 58 9.13 12.39 -3.38
CA GLN A 58 9.69 13.72 -3.07
C GLN A 58 9.69 14.01 -1.57
N GLU A 59 8.59 13.75 -0.86
CA GLU A 59 8.53 13.94 0.60
C GLU A 59 9.56 13.08 1.34
N LEU A 60 9.76 11.83 0.90
CA LEU A 60 10.78 10.94 1.44
C LEU A 60 12.20 11.42 1.14
N GLU A 61 12.43 11.96 -0.05
CA GLU A 61 13.71 12.53 -0.44
C GLU A 61 14.03 13.80 0.34
N ASP A 62 13.06 14.69 0.56
CA ASP A 62 13.21 15.88 1.40
C ASP A 62 13.49 15.50 2.86
N ALA A 63 12.79 14.49 3.39
CA ALA A 63 13.04 13.97 4.73
C ALA A 63 14.45 13.35 4.86
N ARG A 64 14.90 12.60 3.84
CA ARG A 64 16.27 12.05 3.79
C ARG A 64 17.34 13.12 3.56
N SER A 65 17.04 14.16 2.80
CA SER A 65 17.96 15.25 2.48
C SER A 65 18.08 16.25 3.64
N GLY A 66 17.04 16.35 4.46
CA GLY A 66 17.11 16.96 5.78
C GLY A 66 17.98 16.17 6.77
N GLU A 67 18.45 14.98 6.40
CA GLU A 67 19.21 14.07 7.25
C GLU A 67 20.50 13.56 6.57
N ALA A 68 21.59 14.39 6.53
CA ALA A 68 23.01 13.93 6.60
C ALA A 68 24.08 15.06 6.56
N PRO A 69 25.34 14.87 7.06
CA PRO A 69 25.78 14.11 8.25
C PRO A 69 26.95 14.78 9.06
N ALA A 70 26.97 14.68 10.40
CA ALA A 70 28.19 14.69 11.24
C ALA A 70 27.89 14.41 12.72
N VAL A 71 27.74 13.13 13.08
CA VAL A 71 28.43 12.67 14.29
C VAL A 71 29.62 11.84 13.80
N ALA A 72 30.82 12.38 14.03
CA ALA A 72 32.06 11.62 14.10
C ALA A 72 31.84 10.35 14.95
N PRO A 73 32.66 9.28 14.84
CA PRO A 73 32.35 8.01 15.47
C PRO A 73 32.33 8.24 16.98
N VAL A 74 31.13 8.40 17.52
CA VAL A 74 30.91 8.17 18.93
C VAL A 74 31.04 6.66 18.98
N ALA A 75 32.25 6.21 19.27
CA ALA A 75 32.38 5.17 20.27
C ALA A 75 31.63 5.69 21.51
N THR A 76 30.30 5.59 21.45
CA THR A 76 29.47 5.56 22.63
C THR A 76 29.70 4.14 23.06
N ASP A 77 30.78 3.99 23.82
CA ASP A 77 30.73 3.15 24.99
C ASP A 77 29.28 3.16 25.50
N SER A 78 28.64 2.01 25.35
CA SER A 78 27.48 1.63 26.14
C SER A 78 26.33 2.65 26.12
N ALA A 79 25.62 2.76 24.99
CA ALA A 79 24.19 3.06 25.07
C ALA A 79 23.54 1.86 25.76
N ALA A 80 23.53 1.92 27.10
CA ALA A 80 22.89 1.04 28.05
C ALA A 80 22.35 -0.23 27.41
N GLU A 81 23.12 -1.32 27.48
CA GLU A 81 22.51 -2.65 27.56
C GLU A 81 21.41 -2.52 28.60
N VAL A 82 20.18 -2.49 28.11
CA VAL A 82 18.99 -2.59 28.93
C VAL A 82 19.17 -3.94 29.61
N ASP A 83 19.62 -3.91 30.86
CA ASP A 83 19.87 -5.11 31.65
C ASP A 83 18.51 -5.73 31.95
N GLU A 84 18.03 -6.53 31.00
CA GLU A 84 16.70 -7.13 31.00
C GLU A 84 16.48 -7.97 32.27
N ASP A 85 17.54 -8.54 32.84
CA ASP A 85 17.47 -9.31 34.08
C ASP A 85 17.19 -8.41 35.28
N ARG A 86 17.82 -7.23 35.34
CA ARG A 86 17.53 -6.22 36.38
C ARG A 86 16.12 -5.67 36.29
N ILE A 87 15.60 -5.48 35.07
CA ILE A 87 14.22 -5.04 34.83
C ILE A 87 13.22 -6.14 35.20
N ARG A 88 13.53 -7.41 34.90
CA ARG A 88 12.69 -8.53 35.31
C ARG A 88 12.63 -8.66 36.83
N GLU A 89 13.77 -8.53 37.52
CA GLU A 89 13.83 -8.62 38.98
C GLU A 89 13.03 -7.49 39.66
N SER A 90 13.09 -6.26 39.15
CA SER A 90 12.33 -5.15 39.71
C SER A 90 10.82 -5.31 39.53
N ILE A 91 10.37 -5.79 38.35
CA ILE A 91 8.97 -6.09 38.07
C ILE A 91 8.47 -7.23 38.98
N GLU A 92 9.24 -8.30 39.13
CA GLU A 92 8.86 -9.42 40.00
C GLU A 92 8.77 -9.01 41.48
N ALA A 93 9.70 -8.17 41.95
CA ALA A 93 9.68 -7.64 43.31
C ALA A 93 8.45 -6.75 43.56
N GLU A 94 8.11 -5.89 42.60
CA GLU A 94 6.95 -5.01 42.67
C GLU A 94 5.64 -5.80 42.66
N VAL A 95 5.50 -6.77 41.75
CA VAL A 95 4.33 -7.65 41.67
C VAL A 95 4.16 -8.47 42.95
N ARG A 96 5.27 -8.96 43.53
CA ARG A 96 5.23 -9.70 44.80
C ARG A 96 4.77 -8.82 45.95
N ALA A 97 5.31 -7.61 46.07
CA ALA A 97 4.93 -6.67 47.12
C ALA A 97 3.44 -6.27 47.02
N ASP A 98 2.94 -6.08 45.81
CA ASP A 98 1.52 -5.80 45.57
C ASP A 98 0.63 -7.01 45.90
N TYR A 99 1.10 -8.23 45.64
CA TYR A 99 0.37 -9.44 45.99
C TYR A 99 0.31 -9.67 47.50
N GLU A 100 1.43 -9.50 48.20
CA GLU A 100 1.49 -9.57 49.67
C GLU A 100 0.57 -8.52 50.30
N ARG A 101 0.61 -7.27 49.80
CA ARG A 101 -0.28 -6.20 50.27
C ARG A 101 -1.76 -6.53 50.09
N ARG A 102 -2.13 -7.21 48.99
CA ARG A 102 -3.52 -7.67 48.73
C ARG A 102 -3.92 -8.91 49.53
N LEU A 103 -2.96 -9.65 50.08
CA LEU A 103 -3.21 -10.85 50.87
C LEU A 103 -3.35 -10.54 52.37
N ASP A 104 -2.71 -9.45 52.80
CA ASP A 104 -2.79 -8.89 54.16
C ASP A 104 -3.99 -7.93 54.37
N GLU A 105 -4.74 -7.62 53.32
CA GLU A 105 -5.95 -6.76 53.30
C GLU A 105 -7.23 -7.60 53.17
#